data_AF-Q8EL74-F1
#
_entry.id   AF-Q8EL74-F1
#
_cell.length_a   1.000
_cell.length_b   1.000
_cell.length_c   1.000
_cell.angle_alpha   90.00
_cell.angle_beta   90.00
_cell.angle_gamma   90.00
#
_symmetry.space_group_name_H-M   'P 1'
#
loop_
_entity.id
_entity.type
_entity.pdbx_description
1 polymer ?
#
loop_
_entity_poly.entity_id
_entity_poly.type
_entity_poly.pdbx_seq_one_letter_code
_entity_poly.pdbx_strand_id
1 'polypeptide(L)'
;MKRQQQTIKQQLDNELEQLTFTKQAVIIHHVQKQTWKQKCAAIWNKEIEVPLIPVTSVSLVVLLSVGIAFSGDSDSTPENTHSYETIKVGGNVYIKEDFEELVMQYED
;
A
#
# COMPACT_ATOMS: atom_id res chain seq x y z
N MET A 1 -30.99 9.30 41.70
CA MET A 1 -30.10 9.84 40.63
C MET A 1 -30.85 10.26 39.36
N LYS A 2 -31.76 9.44 38.79
CA LYS A 2 -32.48 9.78 37.54
C LYS A 2 -33.36 11.05 37.59
N ARG A 3 -34.02 11.33 38.72
CA ARG A 3 -34.88 12.52 38.88
C ARG A 3 -34.09 13.84 38.84
N GLN A 4 -32.92 13.89 39.47
CA GLN A 4 -32.07 15.10 39.48
C GLN A 4 -31.56 15.43 38.07
N GLN A 5 -31.22 14.41 37.28
CA GLN A 5 -30.82 14.60 35.88
C GLN A 5 -31.97 15.16 35.01
N GLN A 6 -33.22 14.75 35.27
CA GLN A 6 -34.38 15.29 34.56
C GLN A 6 -34.64 16.76 34.89
N THR A 7 -34.50 17.15 36.17
CA THR A 7 -34.69 18.55 36.59
C THR A 7 -33.63 19.46 35.99
N ILE A 8 -32.36 19.02 36.01
CA ILE A 8 -31.25 19.77 35.41
C ILE A 8 -31.44 19.90 33.90
N LYS A 9 -31.86 18.82 33.22
CA LYS A 9 -32.14 18.86 31.78
C LYS A 9 -33.26 19.84 31.43
N GLN A 10 -34.35 19.87 32.19
CA GLN A 10 -35.46 20.80 31.96
C GLN A 10 -35.05 22.27 32.16
N GLN A 11 -34.24 22.56 33.18
CA GLN A 11 -33.72 23.91 33.37
C GLN A 11 -32.82 24.34 32.21
N LEU A 12 -31.93 23.45 31.77
CA LEU A 12 -31.02 23.71 30.66
C LEU A 12 -31.77 23.89 29.33
N ASP A 13 -32.81 23.08 29.08
CA ASP A 13 -33.65 23.20 27.89
C ASP A 13 -34.39 24.55 27.89
N ASN A 14 -34.91 25.01 29.04
CA ASN A 14 -35.55 26.34 29.16
C ASN A 14 -34.55 27.51 28.99
N GLU A 15 -33.32 27.36 29.49
CA GLU A 15 -32.26 28.37 29.31
C GLU A 15 -31.76 28.43 27.84
N LEU A 16 -31.71 27.28 27.17
CA LEU A 16 -31.28 27.16 25.78
C LEU A 16 -32.38 27.45 24.75
N GLU A 17 -33.66 27.43 25.14
CA GLU A 17 -34.79 27.74 24.24
C GLU A 17 -34.68 29.15 23.63
N GLN A 18 -34.05 30.08 24.36
CA GLN A 18 -33.78 31.45 23.91
C GLN A 18 -32.58 31.54 22.95
N LEU A 19 -31.72 30.51 22.91
CA LEU A 19 -30.54 30.44 22.05
C LEU A 19 -30.86 29.64 20.80
N THR A 20 -31.32 30.34 19.76
CA THR A 20 -31.54 29.75 18.44
C THR A 20 -30.21 29.60 17.69
N PHE A 21 -29.66 28.38 17.69
CA PHE A 21 -28.42 28.09 16.96
C PHE A 21 -28.64 28.10 15.44
N THR A 22 -28.47 29.26 14.80
CA THR A 22 -28.72 29.45 13.37
C THR A 22 -27.74 28.71 12.45
N LYS A 23 -26.56 28.32 12.97
CA LYS A 23 -25.47 27.69 12.21
C LYS A 23 -25.13 26.27 12.66
N GLN A 24 -25.99 25.63 13.44
CA GLN A 24 -25.73 24.29 13.99
C GLN A 24 -25.46 23.27 12.89
N ALA A 25 -26.28 23.26 11.82
CA ALA A 25 -26.09 22.37 10.68
C ALA A 25 -24.75 22.61 9.96
N VAL A 26 -24.32 23.87 9.85
CA VAL A 26 -23.05 24.25 9.19
C VAL A 26 -21.85 23.78 10.01
N ILE A 27 -21.91 23.91 11.34
CA ILE A 27 -20.84 23.45 12.23
C ILE A 27 -20.80 21.92 12.25
N ILE A 28 -21.94 21.23 12.30
CA ILE A 28 -21.99 19.75 12.25
C ILE A 28 -21.36 19.25 10.95
N HIS A 29 -21.67 19.88 9.81
CA HIS A 29 -21.08 19.53 8.52
C HIS A 29 -19.57 19.84 8.46
N HIS A 30 -19.11 20.91 9.10
CA HIS A 30 -17.69 21.28 9.14
C HIS A 30 -16.86 20.40 10.11
N VAL A 31 -17.47 19.92 11.20
CA VAL A 31 -16.83 19.07 12.22
C VAL A 31 -16.81 17.60 11.80
N GLN A 32 -17.75 17.15 10.97
CA GLN A 32 -17.65 15.84 10.32
C GLN A 32 -16.55 15.85 9.26
N LYS A 33 -15.31 15.67 9.71
CA LYS A 33 -14.24 15.19 8.84
C LYS A 33 -14.71 13.86 8.23
N GLN A 34 -15.03 13.89 6.94
CA GLN A 34 -15.42 12.67 6.22
C GLN A 34 -14.35 11.61 6.41
N THR A 35 -14.75 10.52 7.05
CA THR A 35 -13.88 9.36 7.31
C THR A 35 -13.48 8.75 5.96
N TRP A 36 -12.26 8.23 5.82
CA TRP A 36 -11.78 7.59 4.58
C TRP A 36 -12.77 6.55 4.02
N LYS A 37 -13.46 5.82 4.90
CA LYS A 37 -14.53 4.88 4.55
C LYS A 37 -15.74 5.55 3.87
N GLN A 38 -16.12 6.75 4.33
CA GLN A 38 -17.21 7.53 3.73
C GLN A 38 -16.80 8.11 2.37
N LYS A 39 -15.53 8.45 2.18
CA LYS A 39 -15.00 8.85 0.86
C LYS A 39 -15.08 7.71 -0.15
N CYS A 40 -14.68 6.50 0.24
CA CYS A 40 -14.81 5.32 -0.63
C CYS A 40 -16.28 5.00 -0.93
N ALA A 41 -17.16 5.09 0.06
CA ALA A 41 -18.60 4.92 -0.14
C ALA A 41 -19.20 6.00 -1.06
N ALA A 42 -18.68 7.24 -1.00
CA ALA A 42 -19.09 8.31 -1.91
C ALA A 42 -18.62 8.06 -3.37
N ILE A 43 -17.45 7.45 -3.56
CA ILE A 43 -17.00 6.98 -4.89
C ILE A 43 -17.94 5.90 -5.43
N TRP A 44 -18.49 5.06 -4.56
CA TRP A 44 -19.43 4.01 -4.94
C TRP A 44 -20.85 4.54 -5.23
N ASN A 45 -21.23 5.69 -4.67
CA ASN A 45 -22.53 6.32 -4.90
C ASN A 45 -22.55 7.15 -6.20
N LYS A 46 -22.75 6.43 -7.31
CA LYS A 46 -23.41 6.76 -8.61
C LYS A 46 -23.43 8.17 -9.26
N GLU A 47 -22.77 9.22 -8.77
CA GLU A 47 -22.76 10.55 -9.43
C GLU A 47 -21.39 11.23 -9.51
N ILE A 48 -20.30 10.54 -9.19
CA ILE A 48 -18.97 11.08 -9.50
C ILE A 48 -18.73 10.90 -11.00
N GLU A 49 -18.81 11.99 -11.76
CA GLU A 49 -18.24 12.10 -13.11
C GLU A 49 -16.73 11.87 -12.98
N VAL A 50 -16.31 10.61 -12.95
CA VAL A 50 -14.90 10.29 -12.82
C VAL A 50 -14.24 10.70 -14.14
N PRO A 51 -13.31 11.67 -14.13
CA PRO A 51 -12.70 12.13 -15.36
C PRO A 51 -12.03 10.92 -16.04
N LEU A 52 -12.44 10.62 -17.27
CA LEU A 52 -12.06 9.37 -17.95
C LEU A 52 -10.54 9.29 -18.16
N ILE A 53 -9.91 10.42 -18.49
CA ILE A 53 -8.49 10.53 -18.80
C ILE A 53 -7.59 10.07 -17.64
N PRO A 54 -7.73 10.58 -16.39
CA PRO A 54 -6.91 10.11 -15.28
C PRO A 54 -7.25 8.68 -14.84
N VAL A 55 -8.49 8.21 -15.03
CA VAL A 55 -8.85 6.83 -14.68
C VAL A 55 -8.16 5.84 -15.62
N THR A 56 -8.20 6.12 -16.92
CA THR A 56 -7.60 5.23 -17.93
C THR A 56 -6.08 5.25 -17.83
N SER A 57 -5.45 6.40 -17.55
CA SER A 57 -4.00 6.48 -17.37
C SER A 57 -3.53 5.68 -16.15
N VAL A 58 -4.20 5.81 -15.01
CA VAL A 58 -3.87 5.05 -13.80
C VAL A 58 -4.12 3.56 -14.02
N SER A 59 -5.24 3.18 -14.63
CA SER A 59 -5.57 1.79 -14.95
C SER A 59 -4.52 1.16 -15.87
N LEU A 60 -4.09 1.87 -16.92
CA LEU A 60 -3.06 1.39 -17.84
C LEU A 60 -1.73 1.17 -17.14
N VAL A 61 -1.28 2.11 -16.30
CA VAL A 61 -0.04 1.98 -15.54
C VAL A 61 -0.08 0.77 -14.60
N VAL A 62 -1.21 0.56 -13.92
CA VAL A 62 -1.40 -0.62 -13.05
C VAL A 62 -1.40 -1.92 -13.85
N LEU A 63 -2.09 -1.96 -14.99
CA LEU A 63 -2.11 -3.15 -15.85
C LEU A 63 -0.73 -3.47 -16.41
N LEU A 64 0.04 -2.47 -16.82
CA LEU A 64 1.41 -2.65 -17.30
C LEU A 64 2.36 -3.10 -16.19
N SER A 65 2.27 -2.50 -14.99
CA SER A 65 3.13 -2.91 -13.87
C SER A 65 2.83 -4.34 -13.42
N VAL A 66 1.56 -4.71 -13.38
CA VAL A 66 1.11 -6.09 -13.12
C VAL A 66 1.58 -7.03 -14.23
N GLY A 67 1.41 -6.65 -15.49
CA GLY A 67 1.87 -7.42 -16.64
C GLY A 67 3.37 -7.70 -16.59
N ILE A 68 4.19 -6.68 -16.31
CA ILE A 68 5.64 -6.82 -16.16
C ILE A 68 6.00 -7.71 -14.97
N ALA A 69 5.33 -7.54 -13.82
CA ALA A 69 5.57 -8.38 -12.64
C ALA A 69 5.26 -9.86 -12.89
N PHE A 70 4.26 -10.17 -13.72
CA PHE A 70 3.92 -11.54 -14.09
C PHE A 70 4.70 -12.07 -15.30
N SER A 71 5.17 -11.21 -16.21
CA SER A 71 6.01 -11.58 -17.34
C SER A 71 7.50 -11.69 -17.00
N GLY A 72 7.93 -11.13 -15.86
CA GLY A 72 9.32 -11.16 -15.40
C GLY A 72 9.87 -12.52 -14.97
N ASP A 73 9.07 -13.59 -15.04
CA ASP A 73 9.51 -14.97 -14.74
C ASP A 73 9.66 -15.84 -16.00
N SER A 74 9.62 -15.22 -17.19
CA SER A 74 9.85 -15.92 -18.48
C SER A 74 11.21 -15.63 -19.12
N ASP A 75 12.07 -14.86 -18.45
CA ASP A 75 13.51 -14.97 -18.72
C ASP A 75 13.98 -16.27 -18.06
N SER A 76 13.85 -17.34 -18.82
CA SER A 76 14.86 -18.39 -18.85
C SER A 76 16.20 -17.68 -18.98
N THR A 77 16.77 -17.37 -17.82
CA THR A 77 18.18 -17.14 -17.59
C THR A 77 18.89 -18.17 -18.46
N PRO A 78 19.88 -17.82 -19.31
CA PRO A 78 20.69 -18.88 -19.88
C PRO A 78 21.22 -19.66 -18.69
N GLU A 79 20.78 -20.92 -18.58
CA GLU A 79 21.23 -21.90 -17.62
C GLU A 79 22.71 -22.16 -17.93
N ASN A 80 23.57 -21.18 -17.67
CA ASN A 80 24.93 -21.44 -17.25
C ASN A 80 24.83 -21.83 -15.78
N THR A 81 24.23 -22.99 -15.54
CA THR A 81 24.69 -23.84 -14.44
C THR A 81 26.12 -24.20 -14.79
N HIS A 82 27.05 -23.27 -14.58
CA HIS A 82 28.42 -23.62 -14.29
C HIS A 82 28.32 -24.50 -13.05
N SER A 83 28.32 -25.80 -13.29
CA SER A 83 28.40 -26.80 -12.25
C SER A 83 29.80 -26.64 -11.65
N TYR A 84 29.92 -25.72 -10.68
CA TYR A 84 31.16 -25.46 -9.97
C TYR A 84 31.58 -26.74 -9.25
N GLU A 85 32.42 -27.54 -9.90
CA GLU A 85 32.97 -28.74 -9.33
C GLU A 85 34.01 -28.33 -8.29
N THR A 86 33.80 -28.77 -7.06
CA THR A 86 34.68 -28.42 -5.95
C THR A 86 35.64 -29.59 -5.67
N ILE A 87 36.93 -29.31 -5.60
CA ILE A 87 38.00 -30.29 -5.36
C ILE A 87 38.65 -30.07 -3.99
N LYS A 88 39.21 -31.14 -3.42
CA LYS A 88 39.96 -31.08 -2.15
C LYS A 88 41.44 -31.29 -2.40
N VAL A 89 42.26 -30.29 -2.07
CA VAL A 89 43.71 -30.34 -2.21
C VAL A 89 44.34 -29.86 -0.89
N GLY A 90 45.26 -30.64 -0.32
CA GLY A 90 45.96 -30.26 0.92
C GLY A 90 45.06 -30.03 2.14
N GLY A 91 43.86 -30.62 2.17
CA GLY A 91 42.88 -30.43 3.25
C GLY A 91 41.97 -29.20 3.09
N ASN A 92 42.23 -28.36 2.08
CA ASN A 92 41.39 -27.22 1.73
C ASN A 92 40.51 -27.54 0.53
N VAL A 93 39.44 -26.75 0.38
CA VAL A 93 38.38 -26.94 -0.61
C VAL A 93 38.48 -25.81 -1.62
N TYR A 94 38.65 -26.14 -2.90
CA TYR A 94 38.85 -25.17 -3.99
C TYR A 94 37.84 -25.41 -5.12
N ILE A 95 37.51 -24.36 -5.85
CA ILE A 95 36.76 -24.46 -7.11
C ILE A 95 37.75 -24.97 -8.17
N LYS A 96 37.36 -26.00 -8.92
CA LYS A 96 38.23 -26.68 -9.88
C LYS A 96 38.78 -25.74 -10.96
N GLU A 97 37.91 -24.91 -11.53
CA GLU A 97 38.26 -23.97 -12.60
C GLU A 97 39.33 -22.98 -12.14
N ASP A 98 39.12 -22.31 -11.00
CA ASP A 98 40.09 -21.37 -10.41
C ASP A 98 41.42 -22.06 -10.04
N PHE A 99 41.37 -23.29 -9.56
CA PHE A 99 42.57 -24.03 -9.19
C PHE A 99 43.40 -24.41 -10.41
N GLU A 100 42.77 -24.89 -11.49
CA GLU A 100 43.44 -25.23 -12.74
C GLU A 100 44.07 -23.98 -13.39
N GLU A 101 43.37 -22.84 -13.39
CA GLU A 101 43.91 -21.57 -13.90
C GLU A 101 45.16 -21.13 -13.12
N LEU A 102 45.10 -21.18 -11.79
CA LEU A 102 46.24 -20.82 -10.94
C LEU A 102 47.43 -21.76 -11.16
N VAL A 103 47.20 -23.09 -11.24
CA VAL A 103 48.29 -24.05 -11.48
C VAL A 103 48.96 -23.78 -12.83
N MET A 104 48.18 -23.56 -13.89
CA MET A 104 48.73 -23.24 -15.22
C MET A 104 49.55 -21.95 -15.20
N GLN A 105 49.14 -20.94 -14.43
CA GLN A 105 49.86 -19.67 -14.32
C GLN A 105 51.24 -19.81 -13.63
N TYR A 106 51.43 -20.81 -12.77
CA TYR A 106 52.68 -21.04 -12.04
C TYR A 106 53.57 -22.14 -12.65
N GLU A 107 53.09 -22.88 -13.65
CA GLU A 107 53.87 -23.90 -14.38
C GLU A 107 54.65 -23.36 -15.60
N ASP A 108 54.46 -22.08 -15.97
CA ASP A 108 55.32 -21.30 -16.89
C ASP A 108 56.36 -20.44 -16.14
#